data_AF-X1RHL6-F1
#
_entry.id   AF-X1RHL6-F1
#
_cell.length_a   1.000
_cell.length_b   1.000
_cell.length_c   1.000
_cell.angle_alpha   90.00
_cell.angle_beta   90.00
_cell.angle_gamma   90.00
#
_symmetry.space_group_name_H-M   'P 1'
#
loop_
_entity.id
_entity.type
_entity.pdbx_description
1 polymer ?
#
loop_
_entity_poly.entity_id
_entity_poly.type
_entity_poly.pdbx_seq_one_letter_code
_entity_poly.pdbx_strand_id
1 'polypeptide(L)'
;TQAKGAPITNKLIAFKELPEGANYFPTFSKRAIKPLLDYFSRKPEQLIDTAEKLGGHRVDYGDVAVTINAFSFVPITLVLWRGDEELAPEGSILFDSTISGYLSTYDITVLCETINWKLVRYLRETQNRAA
;
A
#
# COMPACT_ATOMS: atom_id res chain seq x y z
N THR A 1 -1.39 -11.42 18.67
CA THR A 1 -0.99 -11.90 17.33
C THR A 1 0.23 -12.79 17.49
N GLN A 2 0.23 -14.03 17.01
CA GLN A 2 1.41 -14.92 17.01
C GLN A 2 1.84 -15.14 15.56
N ALA A 3 3.12 -14.89 15.26
CA ALA A 3 3.68 -15.12 13.93
C ALA A 3 3.92 -16.61 13.70
N LYS A 4 3.45 -17.15 12.58
CA LYS A 4 3.61 -18.58 12.23
C LYS A 4 4.98 -18.93 11.63
N GLY A 5 5.79 -17.94 11.27
CA GLY A 5 7.12 -18.15 10.68
C GLY A 5 7.12 -18.73 9.27
N ALA A 6 6.01 -18.66 8.55
CA ALA A 6 5.91 -19.17 7.18
C ALA A 6 6.75 -18.30 6.20
N PRO A 7 7.61 -18.89 5.35
CA PRO A 7 8.39 -18.13 4.39
C PRO A 7 7.49 -17.46 3.34
N ILE A 8 7.89 -16.28 2.85
CA ILE A 8 7.20 -15.54 1.76
C ILE A 8 7.01 -16.45 0.55
N THR A 9 5.83 -16.45 -0.05
CA THR A 9 5.52 -17.27 -1.24
C THR A 9 5.60 -16.49 -2.55
N ASN A 10 5.69 -15.16 -2.49
CA ASN A 10 5.58 -14.21 -3.60
C ASN A 10 4.24 -14.25 -4.34
N LYS A 11 3.23 -14.90 -3.75
CA LYS A 11 1.86 -14.87 -4.28
C LYS A 11 1.17 -13.62 -3.75
N LEU A 12 0.91 -12.66 -4.63
CA LEU A 12 0.15 -11.46 -4.30
C LEU A 12 -1.34 -11.77 -4.14
N ILE A 13 -1.94 -11.22 -3.08
CA ILE A 13 -3.38 -11.25 -2.81
C ILE A 13 -3.88 -9.84 -2.47
N ALA A 14 -5.12 -9.56 -2.82
CA ALA A 14 -5.82 -8.33 -2.46
C ALA A 14 -6.43 -8.41 -1.06
N PHE A 15 -6.73 -7.25 -0.46
CA PHE A 15 -7.33 -7.18 0.88
C PHE A 15 -8.61 -8.00 1.02
N LYS A 16 -9.45 -8.05 -0.02
CA LYS A 16 -10.73 -8.79 0.00
C LYS A 16 -10.56 -10.31 0.12
N GLU A 17 -9.37 -10.83 -0.22
CA GLU A 17 -9.04 -12.25 -0.13
C GLU A 17 -8.57 -12.65 1.27
N LEU A 18 -8.32 -11.68 2.17
CA LEU A 18 -7.98 -11.94 3.57
C LEU A 18 -9.20 -12.49 4.33
N PRO A 19 -8.99 -13.23 5.43
CA PRO A 19 -10.05 -13.57 6.36
C PRO A 19 -10.82 -12.31 6.79
N GLU A 20 -12.14 -12.32 6.61
CA GLU A 20 -13.04 -11.17 6.87
C GLU A 20 -12.76 -9.91 6.03
N GLY A 21 -11.81 -9.98 5.09
CA GLY A 21 -11.33 -8.85 4.29
C GLY A 21 -12.43 -8.25 3.41
N ALA A 22 -13.28 -9.07 2.81
CA ALA A 22 -14.42 -8.60 2.01
C ALA A 22 -15.40 -7.75 2.83
N ASN A 23 -15.72 -8.17 4.07
CA ASN A 23 -16.64 -7.46 4.96
C ASN A 23 -16.04 -6.15 5.46
N TYR A 24 -14.72 -6.13 5.74
CA TYR A 24 -14.02 -4.96 6.26
C TYR A 24 -13.50 -4.02 5.15
N PHE A 25 -13.60 -4.41 3.89
CA PHE A 25 -13.05 -3.67 2.76
C PHE A 25 -13.51 -2.20 2.68
N PRO A 26 -14.78 -1.82 2.94
CA PRO A 26 -15.17 -0.41 2.92
C PRO A 26 -14.38 0.45 3.91
N THR A 27 -14.11 -0.08 5.11
CA THR A 27 -13.31 0.60 6.14
C THR A 27 -11.84 0.66 5.72
N PHE A 28 -11.29 -0.44 5.22
CA PHE A 28 -9.92 -0.49 4.72
C PHE A 28 -9.70 0.49 3.56
N SER A 29 -10.59 0.48 2.57
CA SER A 29 -10.52 1.38 1.42
C SER A 29 -10.51 2.85 1.84
N LYS A 30 -11.41 3.23 2.76
CA LYS A 30 -11.46 4.60 3.30
C LYS A 30 -10.18 5.00 4.06
N ARG A 31 -9.56 4.09 4.81
CA ARG A 31 -8.41 4.40 5.69
C ARG A 31 -7.07 4.30 4.99
N ALA A 32 -6.92 3.38 4.04
CA ALA A 32 -5.64 3.07 3.41
C ALA A 32 -5.60 3.43 1.93
N ILE A 33 -6.58 3.01 1.13
CA ILE A 33 -6.57 3.26 -0.32
C ILE A 33 -6.87 4.74 -0.63
N LYS A 34 -7.85 5.34 0.05
CA LYS A 34 -8.26 6.71 -0.22
C LYS A 34 -7.13 7.73 -0.03
N PRO A 35 -6.35 7.73 1.06
CA PRO A 35 -5.19 8.63 1.17
C PRO A 35 -4.14 8.39 0.07
N LEU A 36 -3.90 7.14 -0.32
CA LEU A 36 -2.99 6.85 -1.43
C LEU A 36 -3.47 7.55 -2.72
N LEU A 37 -4.75 7.42 -3.06
CA LEU A 37 -5.32 8.06 -4.25
C LEU A 37 -5.35 9.59 -4.14
N ASP A 38 -5.83 10.13 -3.02
CA ASP A 38 -6.02 11.57 -2.83
C ASP A 38 -4.72 12.36 -3.02
N TYR A 39 -3.57 11.78 -2.63
CA TYR A 39 -2.28 12.47 -2.66
C TYR A 39 -1.37 12.09 -3.82
N PHE A 40 -1.50 10.88 -4.38
CA PHE A 40 -0.57 10.39 -5.39
C PHE A 40 -1.19 10.18 -6.79
N SER A 41 -2.52 10.12 -6.94
CA SER A 41 -3.16 9.83 -8.25
C SER A 41 -2.80 10.81 -9.37
N ARG A 42 -2.60 12.10 -9.04
CA ARG A 42 -2.26 13.13 -10.04
C ARG A 42 -0.83 13.01 -10.58
N LYS A 43 0.10 12.55 -9.75
CA LYS A 43 1.52 12.34 -10.10
C LYS A 43 2.02 11.05 -9.44
N PRO A 44 1.62 9.86 -9.95
CA PRO A 44 1.92 8.58 -9.31
C PRO A 44 3.40 8.33 -9.09
N GLU A 45 4.27 8.91 -9.91
CA GLU A 45 5.73 8.77 -9.82
C GLU A 45 6.27 9.28 -8.48
N GLN A 46 5.63 10.26 -7.84
CA GLN A 46 6.02 10.76 -6.53
C GLN A 46 5.89 9.70 -5.42
N LEU A 47 5.13 8.62 -5.67
CA LEU A 47 5.04 7.49 -4.77
C LEU A 47 6.39 6.76 -4.67
N ILE A 48 7.16 6.70 -5.75
CA ILE A 48 8.46 6.01 -5.79
C ILE A 48 9.45 6.75 -4.89
N ASP A 49 9.66 8.05 -5.16
CA ASP A 49 10.59 8.89 -4.41
C ASP A 49 10.25 8.96 -2.90
N THR A 50 8.97 8.93 -2.56
CA THR A 50 8.53 8.96 -1.15
C THR A 50 8.63 7.59 -0.49
N ALA A 51 8.40 6.49 -1.22
CA ALA A 51 8.55 5.14 -0.72
C ALA A 51 10.01 4.76 -0.47
N GLU A 52 10.95 5.24 -1.30
CA GLU A 52 12.39 5.04 -1.08
C GLU A 52 12.84 5.54 0.29
N LYS A 53 12.27 6.65 0.79
CA LYS A 53 12.54 7.16 2.16
C LYS A 53 12.08 6.22 3.27
N LEU A 54 11.17 5.29 2.97
CA LEU A 54 10.73 4.21 3.86
C LEU A 54 11.44 2.89 3.59
N GLY A 55 12.49 2.88 2.76
CA GLY A 55 13.15 1.65 2.31
C GLY A 55 12.30 0.83 1.33
N GLY A 56 11.29 1.45 0.72
CA GLY A 56 10.51 0.87 -0.37
C GLY A 56 11.27 0.87 -1.69
N HIS A 57 10.84 0.03 -2.61
CA HIS A 57 11.41 -0.07 -3.95
C HIS A 57 10.30 -0.24 -4.99
N ARG A 58 10.56 0.19 -6.23
CA ARG A 58 9.64 0.02 -7.35
C ARG A 58 9.47 -1.47 -7.70
N VAL A 59 8.26 -1.86 -8.06
CA VAL A 59 7.94 -3.18 -8.64
C VAL A 59 7.13 -3.02 -9.93
N ASP A 60 7.14 -4.05 -10.77
CA ASP A 60 6.47 -4.05 -12.07
C ASP A 60 5.01 -4.53 -11.93
N TYR A 61 4.13 -3.61 -11.52
CA TYR A 61 2.70 -3.86 -11.37
C TYR A 61 1.91 -2.55 -11.55
N GLY A 62 0.78 -2.60 -12.27
CA GLY A 62 0.01 -1.40 -12.61
C GLY A 62 0.86 -0.37 -13.38
N ASP A 63 0.51 0.92 -13.26
CA ASP A 63 1.30 2.00 -13.87
C ASP A 63 2.49 2.40 -12.98
N VAL A 64 2.23 2.48 -11.67
CA VAL A 64 3.24 2.70 -10.64
C VAL A 64 2.93 1.80 -9.46
N ALA A 65 3.90 0.99 -9.07
CA ALA A 65 3.84 0.22 -7.84
C ALA A 65 5.15 0.26 -7.08
N VAL A 66 5.03 0.18 -5.76
CA VAL A 66 6.14 0.11 -4.82
C VAL A 66 5.87 -0.95 -3.76
N THR A 67 6.90 -1.69 -3.37
CA THR A 67 6.84 -2.60 -2.22
C THR A 67 7.64 -2.02 -1.06
N ILE A 68 7.02 -1.94 0.11
CA ILE A 68 7.64 -1.54 1.37
C ILE A 68 7.65 -2.75 2.29
N ASN A 69 8.85 -3.17 2.70
CA ASN A 69 9.03 -4.24 3.68
C ASN A 69 8.87 -3.67 5.09
N ALA A 70 7.62 -3.54 5.55
CA ALA A 70 7.33 -3.01 6.88
C ALA A 70 7.95 -3.86 7.99
N PHE A 71 7.98 -5.18 7.78
CA PHE A 71 8.67 -6.18 8.59
C PHE A 71 9.28 -7.26 7.68
N SER A 72 10.21 -8.08 8.18
CA SER A 72 10.97 -9.06 7.37
C SER A 72 10.12 -10.03 6.54
N PHE A 73 8.87 -10.30 6.93
CA PHE A 73 7.96 -11.23 6.26
C PHE A 73 6.62 -10.59 5.89
N VAL A 74 6.54 -9.26 5.89
CA VAL A 74 5.32 -8.51 5.62
C VAL A 74 5.59 -7.44 4.55
N PRO A 75 5.82 -7.85 3.29
CA PRO A 75 5.89 -6.91 2.18
C PRO A 75 4.50 -6.33 1.90
N ILE A 76 4.40 -5.01 1.82
CA ILE A 76 3.18 -4.27 1.47
C ILE A 76 3.41 -3.62 0.10
N THR A 77 2.62 -4.00 -0.90
CA THR A 77 2.74 -3.46 -2.25
C THR A 77 1.62 -2.48 -2.53
N LEU A 78 1.97 -1.21 -2.73
CA LEU A 78 1.03 -0.15 -3.11
C LEU A 78 1.02 -0.04 -4.63
N VAL A 79 -0.15 0.02 -5.23
CA VAL A 79 -0.33 0.08 -6.70
C VAL A 79 -1.24 1.24 -7.05
N LEU A 80 -0.87 1.98 -8.10
CA LEU A 80 -1.66 3.03 -8.72
C LEU A 80 -1.82 2.77 -10.21
N TRP A 81 -3.03 2.99 -10.70
CA TRP A 81 -3.36 3.10 -12.12
C TRP A 81 -3.79 4.53 -12.42
N ARG A 82 -3.27 5.10 -13.49
CA ARG A 82 -3.68 6.42 -13.97
C ARG A 82 -5.10 6.32 -14.49
N GLY A 83 -5.89 7.35 -14.22
CA GLY A 83 -7.13 7.56 -14.93
C GLY A 83 -6.87 8.18 -16.30
N ASP A 84 -7.90 8.17 -17.13
CA ASP A 84 -7.95 8.84 -18.42
C ASP A 84 -9.26 9.63 -18.55
N GLU A 85 -9.66 9.96 -19.77
CA GLU A 85 -10.90 10.72 -20.03
C GLU A 85 -12.17 9.93 -19.70
N GLU A 86 -12.09 8.59 -19.67
CA GLU A 86 -13.24 7.70 -19.48
C GLU A 86 -13.25 7.04 -18.09
N LEU A 87 -12.07 6.84 -17.49
CA LEU A 87 -11.88 6.11 -16.24
C LEU A 87 -11.18 6.96 -15.17
N ALA A 88 -11.71 6.92 -13.95
CA ALA A 88 -11.07 7.54 -12.79
C ALA A 88 -9.77 6.79 -12.40
N PRO A 89 -8.76 7.48 -11.82
CA PRO A 89 -7.59 6.80 -11.30
C PRO A 89 -7.96 5.80 -10.20
N GLU A 90 -7.26 4.67 -10.18
CA GLU A 90 -7.51 3.57 -9.24
C GLU A 90 -6.25 3.27 -8.42
N GLY A 91 -6.46 2.72 -7.22
CA GLY A 91 -5.37 2.33 -6.32
C GLY A 91 -5.72 1.07 -5.56
N SER A 92 -4.70 0.26 -5.29
CA SER A 92 -4.84 -0.97 -4.51
C SER A 92 -3.63 -1.19 -3.61
N ILE A 93 -3.81 -2.05 -2.62
CA ILE A 93 -2.74 -2.51 -1.75
C ILE A 93 -2.78 -4.04 -1.75
N LEU A 94 -1.67 -4.64 -2.16
CA LEU A 94 -1.47 -6.06 -2.30
C LEU A 94 -0.50 -6.57 -1.25
N PHE A 95 -0.65 -7.84 -0.91
CA PHE A 95 0.07 -8.50 0.17
C PHE A 95 0.61 -9.84 -0.30
N ASP A 96 1.69 -10.33 0.30
CA ASP A 96 2.01 -11.74 0.19
C ASP A 96 0.92 -12.59 0.87
N SER A 97 0.56 -13.72 0.25
CA SER A 97 -0.47 -14.63 0.74
C SER A 97 -0.24 -15.14 2.17
N THR A 98 0.99 -15.05 2.69
CA THR A 98 1.33 -15.44 4.07
C THR A 98 0.94 -14.40 5.12
N ILE A 99 0.51 -13.19 4.75
CA ILE A 99 0.32 -12.05 5.67
C ILE A 99 -0.60 -12.36 6.86
N SER A 100 -1.67 -13.14 6.66
CA SER A 100 -2.60 -13.53 7.73
C SER A 100 -2.00 -14.51 8.74
N GLY A 101 -0.83 -15.08 8.44
CA GLY A 101 0.00 -15.82 9.39
C GLY A 101 0.83 -14.93 10.31
N TYR A 102 0.86 -13.61 10.07
CA TYR A 102 1.65 -12.63 10.81
C TYR A 102 0.78 -11.56 11.46
N LEU A 103 -0.20 -11.02 10.74
CA LEU A 103 -1.02 -9.89 11.17
C LEU A 103 -2.51 -10.20 10.98
N SER A 104 -3.34 -9.69 11.90
CA SER A 104 -4.79 -9.72 11.72
C SER A 104 -5.23 -8.74 10.63
N THR A 105 -6.41 -8.94 10.04
CA THR A 105 -7.00 -8.01 9.06
C THR A 105 -7.10 -6.58 9.60
N TYR A 106 -7.35 -6.43 10.91
CA TYR A 106 -7.32 -5.14 11.59
C TYR A 106 -5.91 -4.54 11.64
N ASP A 107 -4.91 -5.31 12.07
CA ASP A 107 -3.50 -4.85 12.14
C ASP A 107 -2.96 -4.51 10.76
N ILE A 108 -3.32 -5.26 9.71
CA ILE A 108 -3.01 -4.96 8.32
C ILE A 108 -3.60 -3.61 7.91
N THR A 109 -4.86 -3.33 8.31
CA THR A 109 -5.50 -2.05 8.03
C THR A 109 -4.75 -0.88 8.68
N VAL A 110 -4.43 -1.01 9.97
CA VAL A 110 -3.69 0.01 10.73
C VAL A 110 -2.28 0.22 10.15
N LEU A 111 -1.61 -0.85 9.76
CA LEU A 111 -0.29 -0.80 9.14
C LEU A 111 -0.32 -0.02 7.81
N CYS A 112 -1.25 -0.38 6.91
CA CYS A 112 -1.38 0.27 5.61
C CYS A 112 -1.76 1.76 5.75
N GLU A 113 -2.67 2.09 6.66
CA GLU A 113 -2.99 3.48 6.98
C GLU A 113 -1.75 4.24 7.48
N THR A 114 -0.99 3.65 8.39
CA THR A 114 0.24 4.25 8.94
C THR A 114 1.29 4.49 7.84
N ILE A 115 1.50 3.52 6.96
CA ILE A 115 2.41 3.65 5.81
C ILE A 115 1.96 4.81 4.92
N ASN A 116 0.69 4.85 4.53
CA ASN A 116 0.18 5.89 3.64
C ASN A 116 0.31 7.29 4.25
N TRP A 117 0.01 7.47 5.54
CA TRP A 117 0.19 8.79 6.18
C TRP A 117 1.67 9.18 6.34
N LYS A 118 2.58 8.23 6.51
CA LYS A 118 4.02 8.51 6.45
C LYS A 118 4.46 8.96 5.05
N LEU A 119 3.97 8.31 4.00
CA LEU A 119 4.23 8.71 2.61
C LEU A 119 3.69 10.12 2.32
N VAL A 120 2.47 10.42 2.74
CA VAL A 120 1.86 11.76 2.60
C VAL A 120 2.69 12.83 3.33
N ARG A 121 3.18 12.51 4.54
CA ARG A 121 4.08 13.41 5.27
C ARG A 121 5.36 13.68 4.46
N TYR A 122 6.00 12.65 3.93
CA TYR A 122 7.22 12.83 3.12
C TYR A 122 6.98 13.56 1.81
N LEU A 123 5.83 13.36 1.18
CA LEU A 123 5.42 14.11 -0.01
C LEU A 123 5.37 15.61 0.29
N ARG A 124 4.70 15.99 1.38
CA ARG A 124 4.58 17.40 1.81
C ARG A 124 5.93 18.01 2.17
N GLU A 125 6.79 17.25 2.86
CA GLU A 125 8.16 17.70 3.18
C GLU A 125 8.99 17.96 1.91
N THR A 126 8.85 17.13 0.87
CA THR A 126 9.52 17.36 -0.42
C THR A 126 8.97 18.59 -1.14
N GLN A 127 7.65 18.76 -1.17
CA GLN A 127 7.00 19.91 -1.82
C GLN A 127 7.39 21.24 -1.16
N ASN A 128 7.44 21.28 0.18
CA ASN A 128 7.83 22.48 0.92
C ASN A 128 9.30 22.87 0.72
N ARG A 129 10.17 21.92 0.36
CA ARG A 129 11.59 22.20 0.05
C ARG A 129 11.80 22.69 -1.39
N ALA A 130 10.84 22.46 -2.26
CA ALA A 130 10.90 22.83 -3.67
C ALA A 130 10.21 24.19 -3.97
N ALA A 131 9.53 24.77 -2.98
CA ALA A 131 8.90 26.09 -3.02
C ALA A 131 9.82 27.15 -2.40
#